data_AF-A0A389MRK0-F1
#
_entry.id   AF-A0A389MRK0-F1
#
_cell.length_a   1.000
_cell.length_b   1.000
_cell.length_c   1.000
_cell.angle_alpha   90.00
_cell.angle_beta   90.00
_cell.angle_gamma   90.00
#
_symmetry.space_group_name_H-M   'P 1'
#
loop_
_entity.id
_entity.type
_entity.pdbx_description
1 polymer ?
#
loop_
_entity_poly.entity_id
_entity_poly.type
_entity_poly.pdbx_seq_one_letter_code
_entity_poly.pdbx_strand_id
1 'polypeptide(L)'
;MPGTVTVACKLPHGLVLQEQTMVKRSEPVMGGGYREYEIAVRTGRAITVAGSARPVNPSEEVEFAPHAGGYGLTPGVDRDFFDRWLAQNRELDAVKKGFIFAASSDDRARGMAREGKAGLCGMEPVNPRDLPTEFRSIKTAEK
;
A
#
# COMPACT_ATOMS: atom_id res chain seq x y z
N MET A 1 8.87 -18.91 14.95
CA MET A 1 10.15 -18.15 14.93
C MET A 1 9.85 -16.81 14.29
N PRO A 2 10.22 -15.68 14.91
CA PRO A 2 10.02 -14.37 14.30
C PRO A 2 10.84 -14.33 13.01
N GLY A 3 10.16 -14.44 11.88
CA GLY A 3 10.76 -14.36 10.56
C GLY A 3 10.55 -12.96 10.01
N THR A 4 11.52 -12.43 9.28
CA THR A 4 11.31 -11.23 8.47
C THR A 4 10.77 -11.61 7.10
N VAL A 5 10.07 -10.66 6.48
CA VAL A 5 9.53 -10.74 5.12
C VAL A 5 9.85 -9.46 4.37
N THR A 6 9.79 -9.57 3.06
CA THR A 6 9.86 -8.43 2.15
C THR A 6 8.44 -8.13 1.69
N VAL A 7 7.96 -6.94 2.05
CA VAL A 7 6.61 -6.48 1.65
C VAL A 7 6.74 -5.71 0.35
N ALA A 8 5.95 -6.11 -0.64
CA ALA A 8 5.83 -5.43 -1.93
C ALA A 8 4.55 -4.60 -1.96
N CYS A 9 4.59 -3.35 -2.42
CA CYS A 9 3.44 -2.46 -2.57
C CYS A 9 3.42 -1.74 -3.92
N LYS A 10 2.31 -1.88 -4.65
CA LYS A 10 2.10 -1.27 -5.98
C LYS A 10 1.57 0.16 -5.92
N LEU A 11 1.01 0.57 -4.77
CA LEU A 11 0.45 1.91 -4.63
C LEU A 11 1.57 2.96 -4.76
N PRO A 12 1.39 4.03 -5.55
CA PRO A 12 2.46 4.98 -5.84
C PRO A 12 3.07 5.61 -4.56
N HIS A 13 2.22 5.97 -3.60
CA HIS A 13 2.61 6.62 -2.35
C HIS A 13 3.02 5.64 -1.24
N GLY A 14 2.94 4.32 -1.48
CA GLY A 14 3.16 3.31 -0.46
C GLY A 14 2.01 3.23 0.54
N LEU A 15 2.25 2.60 1.69
CA LEU A 15 1.25 2.47 2.76
C LEU A 15 1.92 2.54 4.13
N VAL A 16 1.23 3.17 5.09
CA VAL A 16 1.62 3.09 6.50
C VAL A 16 0.79 1.99 7.16
N LEU A 17 1.45 0.90 7.52
CA LEU A 17 0.84 -0.23 8.19
C LEU A 17 0.87 0.00 9.69
N GLN A 18 -0.27 -0.21 10.35
CA GLN A 18 -0.39 -0.12 11.80
C GLN A 18 -1.50 -1.07 12.26
N GLU A 19 -1.24 -1.77 13.36
CA GLU A 19 -2.23 -2.68 13.95
C GLU A 19 -3.37 -1.89 14.60
N GLN A 20 -4.52 -2.53 14.71
CA GLN A 20 -5.70 -1.97 15.34
C GLN A 20 -6.18 -2.87 16.48
N THR A 21 -6.65 -2.25 17.56
CA THR A 21 -7.28 -2.93 18.69
C THR A 21 -8.70 -2.41 18.86
N MET A 22 -9.68 -3.31 19.03
CA MET A 22 -11.06 -2.93 19.34
C MET A 22 -11.14 -2.48 20.79
N VAL A 23 -11.54 -1.23 21.00
CA VAL A 23 -11.69 -0.62 22.33
C VAL A 23 -13.16 -0.28 22.56
N LYS A 24 -13.68 -0.70 23.72
CA LYS A 24 -15.02 -0.31 24.18
C LYS A 24 -15.01 1.14 24.64
N ARG A 25 -15.94 1.93 24.11
CA ARG A 25 -16.16 3.33 24.50
C ARG A 25 -17.62 3.53 24.86
N SER A 26 -17.86 4.39 25.84
CA SER A 26 -19.19 4.81 26.26
C SER A 26 -19.41 6.27 25.89
N GLU A 27 -20.49 6.57 25.20
CA GLU A 27 -20.92 7.94 24.94
C GLU A 27 -22.30 8.22 25.54
N PRO A 28 -22.55 9.43 26.05
CA PRO A 28 -23.87 9.81 26.52
C PRO A 28 -24.82 9.96 25.32
N VAL A 29 -26.02 9.39 25.43
CA VAL A 29 -27.09 9.55 24.44
C VAL A 29 -28.15 10.52 24.94
N MET A 30 -28.77 11.24 24.00
CA MET A 30 -29.88 12.15 24.30
C MET A 30 -31.03 11.36 24.94
N GLY A 31 -31.35 11.67 26.20
CA GLY A 31 -32.32 10.91 27.01
C GLY A 31 -31.79 10.38 28.35
N GLY A 32 -30.52 10.65 28.70
CA GLY A 32 -29.99 10.40 30.04
C GLY A 32 -29.36 9.02 30.27
N GLY A 33 -28.88 8.37 29.20
CA GLY A 33 -28.20 7.07 29.26
C GLY A 33 -26.83 7.08 28.58
N TYR A 34 -26.10 5.96 28.65
CA TYR A 34 -24.85 5.74 27.93
C TYR A 34 -25.01 4.61 26.92
N ARG A 35 -24.44 4.77 25.73
CA ARG A 35 -24.30 3.72 24.72
C ARG A 35 -22.87 3.22 24.69
N GLU A 36 -22.69 1.93 24.90
CA GLU A 36 -21.41 1.27 24.64
C GLU A 36 -21.29 0.94 23.15
N TYR A 37 -20.13 1.25 22.57
CA TYR A 37 -19.76 0.84 21.22
C TYR A 37 -18.30 0.43 21.17
N GLU A 38 -17.97 -0.41 20.20
CA GLU A 38 -16.59 -0.81 19.92
C GLU A 38 -16.06 0.00 18.74
N ILE A 39 -14.85 0.55 18.92
CA ILE A 39 -14.15 1.26 17.87
C ILE A 39 -12.75 0.66 17.70
N ALA A 40 -12.34 0.46 16.45
CA ALA A 40 -10.97 0.09 16.11
C ALA A 40 -10.07 1.30 16.31
N VAL A 41 -9.17 1.23 17.29
CA VAL A 41 -8.15 2.25 17.55
C VAL A 41 -6.81 1.75 17.04
N ARG A 42 -6.07 2.61 16.33
CA ARG A 42 -4.71 2.29 15.87
C ARG A 42 -3.77 2.19 17.05
N THR A 43 -3.01 1.10 17.13
CA THR A 43 -2.12 0.77 18.25
C THR A 43 -0.77 0.28 17.76
N GLY A 44 0.26 0.42 18.59
CA GLY A 44 1.60 -0.10 18.29
C GLY A 44 2.38 0.73 17.27
N ARG A 45 3.45 0.12 16.75
CA ARG A 45 4.38 0.76 15.80
C ARG A 45 3.75 0.91 14.42
N ALA A 46 3.94 2.08 13.81
CA ALA A 46 3.66 2.30 12.41
C ALA A 46 4.88 1.90 11.55
N ILE A 47 4.66 1.16 10.47
CA ILE A 47 5.69 0.78 9.50
C ILE A 47 5.30 1.34 8.13
N THR A 48 6.17 2.16 7.56
CA THR A 48 5.97 2.67 6.20
C THR A 48 6.53 1.69 5.19
N VAL A 49 5.67 1.20 4.31
CA VAL A 49 6.04 0.39 3.15
C VAL A 49 6.18 1.30 1.93
N ALA A 50 7.27 1.14 1.20
CA ALA A 50 7.59 1.93 0.03
C ALA A 50 6.60 1.68 -1.11
N GLY A 51 6.22 2.77 -1.79
CA GLY A 51 5.40 2.72 -2.98
C GLY A 51 6.19 2.55 -4.27
N SER A 52 5.46 2.53 -5.39
CA SER A 52 6.03 2.41 -6.73
C SER A 52 6.42 3.75 -7.37
N ALA A 53 5.96 4.90 -6.81
CA ALA A 53 6.27 6.21 -7.36
C ALA A 53 7.75 6.56 -7.19
N ARG A 54 8.27 7.25 -8.19
CA ARG A 54 9.55 7.96 -8.10
C ARG A 54 9.28 9.46 -8.20
N PRO A 55 9.85 10.29 -7.32
CA PRO A 55 9.79 11.73 -7.48
C PRO A 55 10.32 12.15 -8.85
N VAL A 56 9.58 13.02 -9.53
CA VAL A 56 9.98 13.64 -10.80
C VAL A 56 10.62 14.98 -10.45
N ASN A 57 11.90 15.15 -10.77
CA ASN A 57 12.70 16.33 -10.40
C ASN A 57 12.78 16.57 -8.89
N PRO A 58 13.37 15.63 -8.11
CA PRO A 58 13.53 15.85 -6.69
C PRO A 58 14.44 17.07 -6.43
N SER A 59 14.05 17.90 -5.46
CA SER A 59 14.84 19.05 -5.01
C SER A 59 16.08 18.65 -4.19
N GLU A 60 16.11 17.40 -3.72
CA GLU A 60 17.16 16.84 -2.86
C GLU A 60 17.56 15.44 -3.36
N GLU A 61 18.65 14.89 -2.82
CA GLU A 61 19.05 13.51 -3.10
C GLU A 61 18.06 12.54 -2.43
N VAL A 62 17.47 11.63 -3.20
CA VAL A 62 16.45 10.70 -2.72
C VAL A 62 16.95 9.27 -2.88
N GLU A 63 17.03 8.53 -1.77
CA GLU A 63 17.24 7.08 -1.81
C GLU A 63 15.94 6.38 -2.24
N PHE A 64 16.03 5.61 -3.32
CA PHE A 64 14.89 4.86 -3.83
C PHE A 64 14.83 3.49 -3.17
N ALA A 65 13.65 3.13 -2.68
CA ALA A 65 13.39 1.76 -2.31
C ALA A 65 13.62 0.82 -3.50
N PRO A 66 14.10 -0.41 -3.26
CA PRO A 66 14.15 -1.43 -4.30
C PRO A 66 12.77 -1.61 -4.91
N HIS A 67 12.69 -1.82 -6.22
CA HIS A 67 11.40 -1.96 -6.91
C HIS A 67 11.50 -3.02 -8.01
N ALA A 68 10.37 -3.66 -8.31
CA ALA A 68 10.25 -4.65 -9.37
C ALA A 68 8.79 -4.74 -9.83
N GLY A 69 8.54 -4.87 -11.14
CA GLY A 69 7.20 -5.12 -11.68
C GLY A 69 6.14 -4.07 -11.32
N GLY A 70 6.56 -2.83 -11.04
CA GLY A 70 5.66 -1.76 -10.56
C GLY A 70 5.35 -1.82 -9.07
N TYR A 71 6.10 -2.59 -8.27
CA TYR A 71 5.99 -2.63 -6.81
C TYR A 71 7.25 -2.03 -6.16
N GLY A 72 7.06 -1.19 -5.13
CA GLY A 72 8.10 -0.85 -4.16
C GLY A 72 8.28 -1.98 -3.16
N LEU A 73 9.51 -2.30 -2.80
CA LEU A 73 9.87 -3.41 -1.92
C LEU A 73 10.43 -2.85 -0.61
N THR A 74 9.96 -3.39 0.50
CA THR A 74 10.41 -3.05 1.86
C THR A 74 10.84 -4.32 2.57
N PRO A 75 12.15 -4.63 2.60
CA PRO A 75 12.69 -5.79 3.30
C PRO A 75 12.68 -5.60 4.82
N GLY A 76 12.78 -6.71 5.56
CA GLY A 76 12.96 -6.67 7.01
C GLY A 76 11.70 -6.37 7.83
N VAL A 77 10.52 -6.51 7.23
CA VAL A 77 9.24 -6.37 7.95
C VAL A 77 9.00 -7.63 8.78
N ASP A 78 8.53 -7.49 10.02
CA ASP A 78 8.17 -8.64 10.85
C ASP A 78 6.98 -9.39 10.25
N ARG A 79 7.13 -10.72 10.08
CA ARG A 79 6.11 -11.57 9.45
C ARG A 79 4.82 -11.56 10.26
N ASP A 80 4.91 -11.77 11.57
CA ASP A 80 3.75 -11.95 12.41
C ASP A 80 2.93 -10.65 12.48
N PHE A 81 3.60 -9.49 12.50
CA PHE A 81 2.98 -8.18 12.34
C PHE A 81 2.24 -8.06 11.00
N PHE A 82 2.89 -8.40 9.89
CA PHE A 82 2.27 -8.26 8.57
C PHE A 82 1.05 -9.18 8.41
N ASP A 83 1.12 -10.42 8.90
CA ASP A 83 0.02 -11.37 8.85
C ASP A 83 -1.18 -10.89 9.69
N ARG A 84 -0.94 -10.31 10.88
CA ARG A 84 -2.00 -9.68 11.69
C ARG A 84 -2.62 -8.47 10.98
N TRP A 85 -1.79 -7.60 10.42
CA TRP A 85 -2.27 -6.44 9.66
C TRP A 85 -3.11 -6.88 8.45
N LEU A 86 -2.67 -7.92 7.73
CA LEU A 86 -3.38 -8.47 6.58
C LEU A 86 -4.75 -9.03 6.98
N ALA A 87 -4.83 -9.73 8.12
CA ALA A 87 -6.09 -10.23 8.65
C ALA A 87 -7.07 -9.09 9.00
N GLN A 88 -6.57 -8.01 9.61
CA GLN A 88 -7.36 -6.82 9.96
C GLN A 88 -7.84 -6.05 8.72
N ASN A 89 -7.02 -6.01 7.66
CA ASN A 89 -7.25 -5.21 6.46
C ASN A 89 -7.60 -6.05 5.23
N ARG A 90 -8.08 -7.28 5.41
CA ARG A 90 -8.41 -8.20 4.30
C ARG A 90 -9.41 -7.61 3.30
N GLU A 91 -10.25 -6.68 3.77
CA GLU A 91 -11.27 -6.04 2.96
C GLU A 91 -10.75 -4.86 2.14
N LEU A 92 -9.53 -4.38 2.41
CA LEU A 92 -8.90 -3.30 1.68
C LEU A 92 -8.66 -3.71 0.22
N ASP A 93 -9.04 -2.85 -0.72
CA ASP A 93 -8.89 -3.11 -2.16
C ASP A 93 -7.45 -3.45 -2.56
N ALA A 94 -6.46 -2.82 -1.91
CA ALA A 94 -5.05 -3.12 -2.15
C ALA A 94 -4.68 -4.57 -1.79
N VAL A 95 -5.30 -5.12 -0.74
CA VAL A 95 -5.11 -6.52 -0.34
C VAL A 95 -5.86 -7.44 -1.31
N LYS A 96 -7.15 -7.15 -1.57
CA LYS A 96 -7.99 -7.95 -2.49
C LYS A 96 -7.42 -8.06 -3.89
N LYS A 97 -6.86 -6.97 -4.42
CA LYS A 97 -6.30 -6.90 -5.78
C LYS A 97 -4.84 -7.36 -5.87
N GLY A 98 -4.22 -7.77 -4.75
CA GLY A 98 -2.82 -8.19 -4.71
C GLY A 98 -1.83 -7.05 -4.98
N PHE A 99 -2.22 -5.82 -4.67
CA PHE A 99 -1.34 -4.65 -4.75
C PHE A 99 -0.40 -4.55 -3.55
N ILE A 100 -0.68 -5.27 -2.47
CA ILE A 100 0.25 -5.48 -1.37
C ILE A 100 0.36 -6.96 -1.05
N PHE A 101 1.59 -7.47 -0.91
CA PHE A 101 1.85 -8.85 -0.51
C PHE A 101 3.21 -8.97 0.18
N ALA A 102 3.44 -10.09 0.87
CA ALA A 102 4.72 -10.40 1.49
C ALA A 102 5.38 -11.64 0.87
N ALA A 103 6.70 -11.64 0.85
CA ALA A 103 7.53 -12.75 0.41
C ALA A 103 8.58 -13.10 1.47
N SER A 104 9.04 -14.36 1.47
CA SER A 104 10.09 -14.80 2.41
C SER A 104 11.48 -14.24 2.12
N SER A 105 11.73 -13.72 0.92
CA SER A 105 12.99 -13.08 0.53
C SER A 105 12.79 -12.06 -0.58
N ASP A 106 13.78 -11.17 -0.76
CA ASP A 106 13.78 -10.14 -1.80
C ASP A 106 13.68 -10.72 -3.21
N ASP A 107 14.44 -11.77 -3.52
CA ASP A 107 14.40 -12.40 -4.85
C ASP A 107 13.02 -12.99 -5.16
N ARG A 108 12.39 -13.60 -4.16
CA ARG A 108 11.02 -14.11 -4.30
C ARG A 108 10.02 -12.97 -4.48
N ALA A 109 10.16 -11.88 -3.73
CA ALA A 109 9.32 -10.70 -3.89
C ALA A 109 9.45 -10.11 -5.30
N ARG A 110 10.68 -10.01 -5.82
CA ARG A 110 10.96 -9.53 -7.18
C ARG A 110 10.37 -10.44 -8.24
N GLY A 111 10.52 -11.75 -8.08
CA GLY A 111 9.91 -12.75 -8.98
C GLY A 111 8.40 -12.60 -9.03
N MET A 112 7.75 -12.64 -7.86
CA MET A 112 6.30 -12.49 -7.75
C MET A 112 5.80 -11.13 -8.24
N ALA A 113 6.56 -10.05 -8.05
CA ALA A 113 6.19 -8.73 -8.54
C ALA A 113 6.25 -8.64 -10.07
N ARG A 114 7.22 -9.31 -10.71
CA ARG A 114 7.36 -9.36 -12.18
C ARG A 114 6.33 -10.29 -12.82
N GLU A 115 6.05 -11.41 -12.19
CA GLU A 115 5.04 -12.40 -12.62
C GLU A 115 3.61 -12.02 -12.20
N GLY A 116 3.49 -11.00 -11.36
CA GLY A 116 2.27 -10.63 -10.68
C GLY A 116 1.12 -10.37 -11.65
N LYS A 117 0.03 -11.12 -11.45
CA LYS A 117 -1.23 -10.96 -12.20
C LYS A 117 -2.01 -9.71 -11.81
N ALA A 118 -1.54 -8.94 -10.82
CA ALA A 118 -2.22 -7.74 -10.42
C ALA A 118 -2.19 -6.73 -11.56
N GLY A 119 -3.37 -6.38 -12.07
CA GLY A 119 -3.54 -5.41 -13.13
C GLY A 119 -3.05 -4.01 -12.73
N LEU A 120 -3.40 -3.03 -13.56
CA LEU A 120 -3.15 -1.63 -13.23
C LEU A 120 -3.93 -1.25 -11.96
N CYS A 121 -3.29 -0.53 -11.04
CA CYS A 121 -3.92 0.05 -9.86
C CYS A 121 -4.71 1.33 -10.18
N GLY A 122 -4.54 1.87 -11.39
CA GLY A 122 -5.24 3.06 -11.90
C GLY A 122 -4.57 4.36 -11.50
N MET A 123 -3.42 4.29 -10.82
CA MET A 123 -2.61 5.45 -10.42
C MET A 123 -1.21 5.41 -11.04
N GLU A 124 -0.99 4.52 -12.01
CA GLU A 124 0.23 4.52 -12.81
C GLU A 124 0.34 5.80 -13.65
N PRO A 125 1.57 6.26 -13.94
CA PRO A 125 1.78 7.29 -14.93
C PRO A 125 1.14 6.91 -16.26
N VAL A 126 0.40 7.84 -16.86
CA VAL A 126 -0.19 7.65 -18.19
C VAL A 126 0.94 7.50 -19.21
N ASN A 127 0.83 6.50 -20.08
CA ASN A 127 1.76 6.36 -21.20
C ASN A 127 1.48 7.47 -22.24
N PRO A 128 2.42 8.40 -22.50
CA PRO A 128 2.19 9.49 -23.44
C PRO A 128 1.98 9.02 -24.89
N ARG A 129 2.42 7.80 -25.22
CA ARG A 129 2.25 7.19 -26.56
C ARG A 129 0.95 6.41 -26.69
N ASP A 130 0.28 6.14 -25.57
CA ASP A 130 -0.99 5.42 -25.54
C ASP A 130 -1.93 6.12 -24.57
N LEU A 131 -2.33 7.32 -24.96
CA LEU A 131 -3.24 8.15 -24.19
C LEU A 131 -4.65 7.53 -24.19
N PRO A 132 -5.41 7.67 -23.08
CA PRO A 132 -6.84 7.40 -23.08
C PRO A 132 -7.55 8.22 -24.16
N THR A 133 -8.64 7.67 -24.72
CA THR A 133 -9.38 8.23 -25.85
C THR A 133 -9.75 9.70 -25.65
N GLU A 134 -10.08 10.06 -24.42
CA GLU A 134 -10.47 11.41 -23.98
C GLU A 134 -9.36 12.44 -24.23
N PHE A 135 -8.10 12.04 -24.08
CA PHE A 135 -6.93 12.93 -24.24
C PHE A 135 -6.36 12.94 -25.66
N ARG A 136 -6.77 12.02 -26.54
CA ARG A 136 -6.32 11.95 -27.95
C ARG A 136 -6.87 13.08 -28.83
N SER A 137 -7.92 13.77 -28.37
CA SER A 137 -8.58 14.86 -29.11
C SER A 137 -7.82 16.19 -29.05
N ILE A 138 -6.86 16.33 -28.13
CA ILE A 138 -6.03 17.52 -27.98
C ILE A 138 -4.92 17.45 -29.02
N LYS A 139 -5.05 18.24 -30.09
CA LYS A 139 -3.97 18.41 -31.08
C LYS A 139 -2.73 18.92 -30.35
N THR A 140 -1.67 18.14 -30.32
CA THR A 140 -0.36 18.60 -29.88
C THR A 140 0.00 19.81 -30.74
N ALA A 141 0.25 20.97 -30.12
CA ALA A 141 0.77 22.12 -30.84
C ALA A 141 2.11 21.70 -31.46
N GLU A 142 2.20 21.73 -32.79
CA GLU A 142 3.45 21.49 -33.50
C GLU A 142 4.49 22.51 -33.02
N LYS A 143 5.69 22.01 -32.74
CA LYS A 143 6.82 22.78 -32.23
C LYS A 143 7.56 23.49 -33.36
#